data_AF-A0A4Q1SY79-F1
#
_entry.id   AF-A0A4Q1SY79-F1
#
_cell.length_a   1.000
_cell.length_b   1.000
_cell.length_c   1.000
_cell.angle_alpha   90.00
_cell.angle_beta   90.00
_cell.angle_gamma   90.00
#
_symmetry.space_group_name_H-M   'P 1'
#
loop_
_entity.id
_entity.type
_entity.pdbx_description
1 polymer ?
#
loop_
_entity_poly.entity_id
_entity_poly.type
_entity_poly.pdbx_seq_one_letter_code
_entity_poly.pdbx_strand_id
1 'polypeptide(L)'
;MNKSLRNGCLLFVIVLGVSGCTSNSEPPVETEPVEMQAEVLVDQEKVEEIFSPAPRIEVILPSLEQSELPQSAVDIADHAALAEIQEVIESGAVLLSEDGQFRPEEKVTRGEFMTWMYRYDSKGIKPHRPNRGTYPDLSAEHPYFSTIEGITAAGVVMGYPDGTIGVDLPLSREEIGLIWGRYQQDGNVMNPFDNIQALIPYKDKEKISQLYIYAVGGYRQLYKEVFGDEEELRPKQAVTRAEAARWMVKGPKGVGGEVEQVESPPRARLNMESSSEVVQQVEIIDITGHPVQDKIVWMIESGVIDMQGEKRFRPDHRITRRDFIHWMYQNDAKGIEPMSPSQPTFSDVASDDPSYGIVEGMVAKQRLMGDPEGTLRLDDLLTREELVLLWGEYVQHRSITEKAGHTLNALKYAKDGDKVGDAYRYAVGAYFPMMRTVFGNTPIINPQVPVTRAEAVQWIVDTTHP
;
A
#
# COMPACT_ATOMS: atom_id res chain seq x y z
N MET A 1 -67.62 38.76 -20.10
CA MET A 1 -68.79 37.86 -19.98
C MET A 1 -68.58 36.95 -18.78
N ASN A 2 -69.58 36.59 -17.96
CA ASN A 2 -70.72 35.68 -18.22
C ASN A 2 -70.27 34.32 -18.80
N LYS A 3 -70.74 33.15 -18.34
CA LYS A 3 -71.49 32.74 -17.12
C LYS A 3 -71.36 31.19 -17.04
N SER A 4 -70.85 30.62 -15.95
CA SER A 4 -71.60 30.03 -14.82
C SER A 4 -72.40 28.74 -15.08
N LEU A 5 -72.17 27.74 -14.21
CA LEU A 5 -73.13 26.75 -13.67
C LEU A 5 -73.78 25.70 -14.59
N ARG A 6 -73.63 24.41 -14.20
CA ARG A 6 -74.63 23.55 -13.50
C ARG A 6 -74.06 22.12 -13.39
N ASN A 7 -74.56 21.13 -12.63
CA ASN A 7 -75.26 20.90 -11.34
C ASN A 7 -75.29 19.34 -11.18
N GLY A 8 -75.49 18.64 -10.06
CA GLY A 8 -75.67 18.91 -8.61
C GLY A 8 -75.20 17.64 -7.84
N CYS A 9 -75.16 17.51 -6.50
CA CYS A 9 -76.00 17.97 -5.38
C CYS A 9 -77.18 17.05 -5.01
N LEU A 10 -77.00 16.23 -3.95
CA LEU A 10 -77.95 15.77 -2.89
C LEU A 10 -77.19 14.72 -2.01
N LEU A 11 -77.09 14.68 -0.67
CA LEU A 11 -77.57 15.44 0.51
C LEU A 11 -78.80 14.87 1.28
N PHE A 12 -78.55 14.32 2.49
CA PHE A 12 -79.43 14.06 3.66
C PHE A 12 -78.53 13.96 4.94
N VAL A 13 -78.81 14.38 6.20
CA VAL A 13 -79.98 14.93 6.95
C VAL A 13 -80.93 13.83 7.51
N ILE A 14 -81.27 13.68 8.81
CA ILE A 14 -80.96 14.37 10.11
C ILE A 14 -80.97 13.29 11.26
N VAL A 15 -80.07 13.25 12.27
CA VAL A 15 -80.03 13.90 13.64
C VAL A 15 -81.12 13.48 14.67
N LEU A 16 -80.77 13.55 15.97
CA LEU A 16 -81.57 13.46 17.24
C LEU A 16 -81.61 12.08 17.94
N GLY A 17 -81.66 11.96 19.28
CA GLY A 17 -81.59 12.95 20.39
C GLY A 17 -80.79 12.38 21.60
N VAL A 18 -80.22 13.13 22.56
CA VAL A 18 -80.67 14.23 23.45
C VAL A 18 -81.46 13.78 24.69
N SER A 19 -80.80 13.81 25.87
CA SER A 19 -81.32 14.01 27.25
C SER A 19 -80.15 13.97 28.27
N GLY A 20 -80.07 14.73 29.37
CA GLY A 20 -80.85 15.93 29.75
C GLY A 20 -80.85 16.22 31.27
N CYS A 21 -80.28 17.38 31.68
CA CYS A 21 -80.47 18.08 33.00
C CYS A 21 -79.90 17.35 34.26
N THR A 22 -79.63 17.97 35.44
CA THR A 22 -79.72 19.35 36.02
C THR A 22 -78.38 19.67 36.76
N SER A 23 -77.80 20.89 36.78
CA SER A 23 -78.05 22.03 37.71
C SER A 23 -78.34 21.66 39.20
N ASN A 24 -77.87 22.36 40.25
CA ASN A 24 -77.15 23.65 40.34
C ASN A 24 -76.39 23.82 41.69
N SER A 25 -75.26 24.54 41.73
CA SER A 25 -74.80 25.33 42.92
C SER A 25 -73.65 26.29 42.57
N GLU A 26 -73.85 27.58 42.82
CA GLU A 26 -72.89 28.71 42.67
C GLU A 26 -72.08 28.94 43.98
N PRO A 27 -71.17 29.94 44.13
CA PRO A 27 -70.57 30.89 43.16
C PRO A 27 -69.00 30.84 43.14
N PRO A 28 -68.31 31.65 42.31
CA PRO A 28 -66.84 31.65 42.20
C PRO A 28 -66.13 32.69 43.09
N VAL A 29 -65.02 32.32 43.76
CA VAL A 29 -64.07 33.23 44.45
C VAL A 29 -62.63 32.69 44.31
N GLU A 30 -61.64 33.59 44.38
CA GLU A 30 -60.20 33.38 44.16
C GLU A 30 -59.49 32.51 45.22
N THR A 31 -58.28 32.06 44.91
CA THR A 31 -57.27 31.64 45.89
C THR A 31 -55.88 32.21 45.54
N GLU A 32 -55.58 33.41 46.05
CA GLU A 32 -54.21 33.93 46.17
C GLU A 32 -53.59 33.59 47.55
N PRO A 33 -52.26 33.77 47.77
CA PRO A 33 -51.49 32.82 48.60
C PRO A 33 -51.20 33.25 50.06
N VAL A 34 -51.22 32.27 50.97
CA VAL A 34 -50.83 32.32 52.40
C VAL A 34 -50.46 30.88 52.83
N GLU A 35 -49.39 30.54 53.58
CA GLU A 35 -48.13 31.21 53.94
C GLU A 35 -47.04 30.16 54.33
N MET A 36 -45.89 30.65 54.78
CA MET A 36 -44.73 30.00 55.43
C MET A 36 -45.04 28.84 56.43
N GLN A 37 -44.11 27.98 56.88
CA GLN A 37 -42.67 28.16 57.15
C GLN A 37 -41.86 26.86 57.02
N ALA A 38 -40.59 26.98 56.62
CA ALA A 38 -39.43 26.34 57.28
C ALA A 38 -38.13 26.93 56.68
N GLU A 39 -37.13 27.23 57.51
CA GLU A 39 -35.82 27.68 57.04
C GLU A 39 -35.01 26.50 56.49
N VAL A 40 -34.33 26.72 55.35
CA VAL A 40 -33.11 25.98 55.02
C VAL A 40 -31.98 27.01 54.95
N LEU A 41 -31.17 27.04 56.01
CA LEU A 41 -29.87 27.72 55.99
C LEU A 41 -28.96 26.97 55.00
N VAL A 42 -28.97 27.38 53.74
CA VAL A 42 -27.90 27.06 52.80
C VAL A 42 -26.73 27.99 53.13
N ASP A 43 -25.64 27.39 53.59
CA ASP A 43 -24.43 28.08 54.02
C ASP A 43 -23.86 28.95 52.90
N GLN A 44 -23.75 30.26 53.11
CA GLN A 44 -23.32 31.20 52.06
C GLN A 44 -21.82 31.11 51.76
N GLU A 45 -21.02 30.41 52.57
CA GLU A 45 -19.63 30.09 52.21
C GLU A 45 -19.50 29.12 51.02
N LYS A 46 -20.61 28.56 50.47
CA LYS A 46 -20.54 27.48 49.47
C LYS A 46 -21.29 27.69 48.16
N VAL A 47 -21.33 28.92 47.64
CA VAL A 47 -21.95 29.24 46.33
C VAL A 47 -21.01 29.97 45.34
N GLU A 48 -19.87 30.51 45.77
CA GLU A 48 -18.88 31.11 44.84
C GLU A 48 -17.97 30.08 44.11
N GLU A 49 -18.09 28.78 44.42
CA GLU A 49 -17.18 27.73 43.94
C GLU A 49 -17.60 27.06 42.61
N ILE A 50 -18.32 27.76 41.72
CA ILE A 50 -18.74 27.20 40.41
C ILE A 50 -18.32 28.07 39.20
N PHE A 51 -18.08 29.38 39.37
CA PHE A 51 -17.67 30.29 38.29
C PHE A 51 -16.48 31.20 38.64
N SER A 52 -15.47 30.63 39.30
CA SER A 52 -14.13 31.21 39.21
C SER A 52 -13.58 30.99 37.79
N PRO A 53 -13.09 32.01 37.07
CA PRO A 53 -12.41 31.80 35.80
C PRO A 53 -11.18 30.94 36.08
N ALA A 54 -11.04 29.81 35.36
CA ALA A 54 -9.94 28.88 35.57
C ALA A 54 -8.62 29.66 35.63
N PRO A 55 -7.78 29.44 36.67
CA PRO A 55 -6.57 30.23 36.85
C PRO A 55 -5.76 30.14 35.57
N ARG A 56 -5.27 31.29 35.08
CA ARG A 56 -4.24 31.28 34.05
C ARG A 56 -3.04 30.59 34.68
N ILE A 57 -2.91 29.30 34.38
CA ILE A 57 -1.63 28.62 34.40
C ILE A 57 -0.82 29.37 33.35
N GLU A 58 -0.08 30.37 33.81
CA GLU A 58 1.08 30.84 33.08
C GLU A 58 1.99 29.63 33.01
N VAL A 59 1.95 28.95 31.87
CA VAL A 59 2.83 27.83 31.60
C VAL A 59 4.22 28.44 31.45
N ILE A 60 4.87 28.64 32.60
CA ILE A 60 6.32 28.56 32.71
C ILE A 60 6.62 27.13 32.28
N LEU A 61 6.74 26.97 30.96
CA LEU A 61 7.56 25.93 30.39
C LEU A 61 8.87 26.03 31.18
N PRO A 62 9.40 24.94 31.77
CA PRO A 62 10.84 24.93 31.99
C PRO A 62 11.43 25.31 30.64
N SER A 63 12.25 26.36 30.59
CA SER A 63 12.97 26.67 29.36
C SER A 63 13.61 25.37 28.94
N LEU A 64 13.20 24.83 27.79
CA LEU A 64 13.80 23.59 27.28
C LEU A 64 15.29 23.89 27.25
N GLU A 65 16.04 23.26 28.16
CA GLU A 65 17.50 23.29 28.10
C GLU A 65 17.82 22.91 26.66
N GLN A 66 18.47 23.83 25.95
CA GLN A 66 18.54 23.79 24.49
C GLN A 66 19.14 22.44 24.14
N SER A 67 18.29 21.49 23.71
CA SER A 67 18.67 20.10 23.52
C SER A 67 19.90 20.12 22.65
N GLU A 68 21.05 19.74 23.22
CA GLU A 68 22.34 20.09 22.63
C GLU A 68 22.32 19.66 21.17
N LEU A 69 22.62 20.61 20.27
CA LEU A 69 22.62 20.37 18.83
C LEU A 69 23.42 19.07 18.60
N PRO A 70 22.81 18.05 17.98
CA PRO A 70 23.17 16.66 18.20
C PRO A 70 24.67 16.49 17.94
N GLN A 71 25.36 16.04 18.99
CA GLN A 71 26.82 16.17 19.08
C GLN A 71 27.47 15.56 17.83
N SER A 72 28.25 16.36 17.09
CA SER A 72 29.03 15.82 15.97
C SER A 72 29.97 14.75 16.50
N ALA A 73 29.89 13.56 15.91
CA ALA A 73 30.65 12.40 16.39
C ALA A 73 32.16 12.69 16.46
N VAL A 74 32.82 12.18 17.50
CA VAL A 74 34.22 12.52 17.80
C VAL A 74 35.23 11.89 16.84
N ASP A 75 34.79 10.92 16.04
CA ASP A 75 35.62 10.06 15.20
C ASP A 75 35.45 10.30 13.68
N ILE A 76 34.69 11.33 13.27
CA ILE A 76 34.37 11.59 11.85
C ILE A 76 35.04 12.84 11.24
N ALA A 77 35.83 13.59 12.02
CA ALA A 77 36.30 14.94 11.64
C ALA A 77 37.06 15.03 10.30
N ASP A 78 37.89 14.02 10.00
CA ASP A 78 38.64 13.90 8.73
C ASP A 78 38.00 12.87 7.76
N HIS A 79 36.78 12.41 8.04
CA HIS A 79 36.16 11.30 7.30
C HIS A 79 35.56 11.76 5.96
N ALA A 80 35.80 10.99 4.89
CA ALA A 80 35.36 11.34 3.52
C ALA A 80 33.83 11.35 3.31
N ALA A 81 33.05 10.95 4.32
CA ALA A 81 31.59 11.02 4.34
C ALA A 81 31.05 11.88 5.50
N LEU A 82 31.85 12.81 6.04
CA LEU A 82 31.49 13.65 7.19
C LEU A 82 30.12 14.33 7.04
N ALA A 83 29.82 14.88 5.85
CA ALA A 83 28.56 15.57 5.60
C ALA A 83 27.36 14.61 5.61
N GLU A 84 27.47 13.46 4.94
CA GLU A 84 26.40 12.46 4.92
C GLU A 84 26.20 11.80 6.29
N ILE A 85 27.27 11.67 7.08
CA ILE A 85 27.19 11.17 8.46
C ILE A 85 26.52 12.21 9.38
N GLN A 86 26.85 13.50 9.25
CA GLN A 86 26.23 14.56 10.03
C GLN A 86 24.72 14.65 9.75
N GLU A 87 24.26 14.57 8.49
CA GLU A 87 22.82 14.58 8.17
C GLU A 87 22.06 13.42 8.85
N VAL A 88 22.61 12.20 8.86
CA VAL A 88 21.92 11.05 9.50
C VAL A 88 22.00 11.08 11.03
N ILE A 89 22.88 11.90 11.62
CA ILE A 89 22.89 12.21 13.06
C ILE A 89 21.88 13.33 13.37
N GLU A 90 21.89 14.42 12.59
CA GLU A 90 21.01 15.59 12.77
C GLU A 90 19.53 15.29 12.58
N SER A 91 19.20 14.38 11.65
CA SER A 91 17.84 13.83 11.46
C SER A 91 17.40 12.87 12.57
N GLY A 92 18.28 12.50 13.51
CA GLY A 92 18.00 11.49 14.55
C GLY A 92 17.90 10.06 14.03
N ALA A 93 18.24 9.81 12.76
CA ALA A 93 18.23 8.48 12.15
C ALA A 93 19.21 7.54 12.87
N VAL A 94 20.43 8.04 13.12
CA VAL A 94 21.49 7.36 13.85
C VAL A 94 21.65 7.99 15.23
N LEU A 95 21.78 7.14 16.25
CA LEU A 95 22.23 7.53 17.57
C LEU A 95 23.70 7.11 17.71
N LEU A 96 24.50 7.98 18.31
CA LEU A 96 25.90 7.67 18.66
C LEU A 96 25.94 6.65 19.81
N SER A 97 27.07 5.94 19.94
CA SER A 97 27.33 5.13 21.13
C SER A 97 27.61 6.02 22.36
N GLU A 98 27.57 5.44 23.56
CA GLU A 98 27.76 6.15 24.86
C GLU A 98 29.09 6.89 24.98
N ASP A 99 30.04 6.60 24.10
CA ASP A 99 31.38 7.19 23.95
C ASP A 99 31.43 8.37 22.95
N GLY A 100 30.30 8.77 22.36
CA GLY A 100 30.21 9.85 21.38
C GLY A 100 30.71 9.50 19.97
N GLN A 101 30.90 8.21 19.66
CA GLN A 101 31.40 7.76 18.35
C GLN A 101 30.27 7.38 17.38
N PHE A 102 30.48 7.62 16.08
CA PHE A 102 29.63 7.13 14.98
C PHE A 102 30.13 5.80 14.42
N ARG A 103 31.45 5.55 14.46
CA ARG A 103 32.14 4.35 14.01
C ARG A 103 31.98 4.09 12.50
N PRO A 104 32.51 4.98 11.63
CA PRO A 104 32.24 4.97 10.20
C PRO A 104 32.63 3.67 9.47
N GLU A 105 33.72 3.02 9.93
CA GLU A 105 34.28 1.79 9.35
C GLU A 105 33.69 0.50 9.95
N GLU A 106 32.87 0.57 11.00
CA GLU A 106 32.13 -0.60 11.48
C GLU A 106 31.07 -1.01 10.45
N LYS A 107 30.79 -2.31 10.36
CA LYS A 107 29.80 -2.85 9.41
C LYS A 107 28.40 -2.59 9.95
N VAL A 108 27.51 -2.04 9.12
CA VAL A 108 26.10 -1.88 9.51
C VAL A 108 25.39 -3.24 9.41
N THR A 109 24.57 -3.57 10.40
CA THR A 109 23.64 -4.69 10.31
C THR A 109 22.40 -4.34 9.48
N ARG A 110 21.72 -5.35 8.96
CA ARG A 110 20.45 -5.16 8.25
C ARG A 110 19.40 -4.51 9.16
N GLY A 111 19.35 -4.92 10.43
CA GLY A 111 18.44 -4.38 11.45
C GLY A 111 18.70 -2.91 11.79
N GLU A 112 19.97 -2.51 11.93
CA GLU A 112 20.35 -1.10 12.07
C GLU A 112 19.86 -0.29 10.87
N PHE A 113 20.20 -0.70 9.64
CA PHE A 113 19.87 0.07 8.43
C PHE A 113 18.35 0.25 8.25
N MET A 114 17.55 -0.80 8.48
CA MET A 114 16.09 -0.70 8.52
C MET A 114 15.58 0.29 9.59
N THR A 115 16.23 0.32 10.76
CA THR A 115 15.88 1.23 11.85
C THR A 115 16.32 2.67 11.58
N TRP A 116 17.46 2.88 10.89
CA TRP A 116 17.91 4.19 10.45
C TRP A 116 16.91 4.79 9.46
N MET A 117 16.52 4.04 8.43
CA MET A 117 15.52 4.49 7.45
C MET A 117 14.19 4.87 8.13
N TYR A 118 13.68 4.03 9.03
CA TYR A 118 12.45 4.31 9.78
C TYR A 118 12.53 5.55 10.69
N ARG A 119 13.70 5.86 11.24
CA ARG A 119 13.89 7.07 12.05
C ARG A 119 14.08 8.33 11.20
N TYR A 120 14.71 8.22 10.04
CA TYR A 120 14.87 9.31 9.07
C TYR A 120 13.54 9.75 8.46
N ASP A 121 12.72 8.78 8.02
CA ASP A 121 11.35 8.98 7.57
C ASP A 121 10.54 7.73 7.90
N SER A 122 9.64 7.84 8.87
CA SER A 122 8.79 6.71 9.30
C SER A 122 7.69 6.33 8.30
N LYS A 123 7.39 7.16 7.29
CA LYS A 123 6.28 7.00 6.33
C LYS A 123 4.91 6.76 6.99
N GLY A 124 4.72 7.23 8.23
CA GLY A 124 3.51 6.97 9.03
C GLY A 124 3.37 5.53 9.55
N ILE A 125 4.34 4.65 9.28
CA ILE A 125 4.42 3.29 9.80
C ILE A 125 4.47 3.36 11.33
N LYS A 126 3.68 2.51 12.00
CA LYS A 126 3.65 2.43 13.47
C LYS A 126 4.39 1.19 13.94
N PRO A 127 5.19 1.25 15.01
CA PRO A 127 5.82 0.06 15.58
C PRO A 127 4.75 -0.95 15.99
N HIS A 128 4.91 -2.19 15.55
CA HIS A 128 3.95 -3.27 15.75
C HIS A 128 4.51 -4.34 16.69
N ARG A 129 3.68 -4.93 17.55
CA ARG A 129 4.05 -6.11 18.36
C ARG A 129 2.99 -7.18 18.14
N PRO A 130 3.17 -8.10 17.17
CA PRO A 130 2.21 -9.16 16.92
C PRO A 130 2.24 -10.21 18.04
N ASN A 131 1.13 -10.92 18.24
CA ASN A 131 1.04 -12.05 19.19
C ASN A 131 1.97 -13.23 18.83
N ARG A 132 2.52 -13.23 17.61
CA ARG A 132 3.52 -14.17 17.11
C ARG A 132 4.41 -13.39 16.14
N GLY A 133 5.72 -13.36 16.37
CA GLY A 133 6.68 -12.73 15.46
C GLY A 133 6.67 -13.35 14.07
N THR A 134 6.93 -12.53 13.06
CA THR A 134 6.94 -12.91 11.64
C THR A 134 8.19 -13.72 11.30
N TYR A 135 9.34 -13.40 11.91
CA TYR A 135 10.64 -14.00 11.60
C TYR A 135 11.16 -14.87 12.76
N PRO A 136 11.75 -16.06 12.48
CA PRO A 136 12.23 -16.97 13.52
C PRO A 136 13.55 -16.52 14.16
N ASP A 137 14.27 -15.59 13.53
CA ASP A 137 15.55 -15.01 13.97
C ASP A 137 15.39 -13.63 14.63
N LEU A 138 14.16 -13.16 14.85
CA LEU A 138 13.86 -11.86 15.48
C LEU A 138 13.10 -12.08 16.80
N SER A 139 13.82 -12.04 17.92
CA SER A 139 13.22 -12.21 19.27
C SER A 139 12.34 -11.01 19.66
N ALA A 140 11.30 -11.24 20.46
CA ALA A 140 10.37 -10.19 20.93
C ALA A 140 11.03 -9.14 21.85
N GLU A 141 12.19 -9.50 22.39
CA GLU A 141 13.06 -8.73 23.27
C GLU A 141 14.11 -7.93 22.48
N HIS A 142 14.29 -8.20 21.17
CA HIS A 142 15.27 -7.51 20.33
C HIS A 142 14.94 -6.01 20.22
N PRO A 143 15.90 -5.08 20.34
CA PRO A 143 15.65 -3.64 20.29
C PRO A 143 14.90 -3.17 19.03
N TYR A 144 15.08 -3.85 17.90
CA TYR A 144 14.44 -3.49 16.63
C TYR A 144 13.15 -4.29 16.36
N PHE A 145 12.75 -5.22 17.23
CA PHE A 145 11.58 -6.10 17.03
C PHE A 145 10.34 -5.33 16.56
N SER A 146 9.90 -4.35 17.36
CA SER A 146 8.66 -3.64 17.05
C SER A 146 8.76 -2.70 15.85
N THR A 147 9.96 -2.24 15.52
CA THR A 147 10.20 -1.41 14.33
C THR A 147 10.14 -2.28 13.08
N ILE A 148 10.86 -3.40 13.06
CA ILE A 148 10.91 -4.33 11.93
C ILE A 148 9.54 -4.97 11.68
N GLU A 149 8.86 -5.48 12.72
CA GLU A 149 7.49 -6.01 12.58
C GLU A 149 6.51 -4.94 12.07
N GLY A 150 6.73 -3.64 12.38
CA GLY A 150 5.95 -2.54 11.82
C GLY A 150 6.19 -2.32 10.32
N ILE A 151 7.46 -2.25 9.90
CA ILE A 151 7.85 -2.09 8.49
C ILE A 151 7.40 -3.31 7.65
N THR A 152 7.50 -4.51 8.21
CA THR A 152 7.02 -5.76 7.60
C THR A 152 5.50 -5.81 7.50
N ALA A 153 4.76 -5.39 8.54
CA ALA A 153 3.30 -5.31 8.50
C ALA A 153 2.79 -4.27 7.48
N ALA A 154 3.55 -3.20 7.23
CA ALA A 154 3.30 -2.25 6.15
C ALA A 154 3.67 -2.78 4.74
N GLY A 155 4.29 -3.96 4.63
CA GLY A 155 4.76 -4.53 3.36
C GLY A 155 5.99 -3.82 2.76
N VAL A 156 6.65 -2.97 3.55
CA VAL A 156 7.68 -2.01 3.08
C VAL A 156 9.09 -2.61 3.06
N VAL A 157 9.37 -3.67 3.83
CA VAL A 157 10.61 -4.47 3.72
C VAL A 157 10.31 -5.97 3.88
N MET A 158 11.13 -6.82 3.25
CA MET A 158 11.01 -8.28 3.24
C MET A 158 12.28 -8.98 3.75
N GLY A 159 12.09 -10.21 4.22
CA GLY A 159 13.18 -11.10 4.64
C GLY A 159 13.81 -11.90 3.50
N TYR A 160 14.71 -12.79 3.90
CA TYR A 160 15.37 -13.75 3.01
C TYR A 160 14.42 -14.86 2.53
N PRO A 161 14.77 -15.57 1.43
CA PRO A 161 13.96 -16.67 0.92
C PRO A 161 13.71 -17.79 1.91
N ASP A 162 14.58 -18.03 2.89
CA ASP A 162 14.41 -19.11 3.87
C ASP A 162 13.33 -18.85 4.92
N GLY A 163 12.93 -17.59 5.10
CA GLY A 163 11.98 -17.11 6.11
C GLY A 163 12.60 -16.25 7.22
N THR A 164 13.91 -16.02 7.21
CA THR A 164 14.61 -15.14 8.17
C THR A 164 14.57 -13.66 7.75
N ILE A 165 14.87 -12.73 8.66
CA ILE A 165 15.11 -11.31 8.34
C ILE A 165 16.61 -10.96 8.29
N GLY A 166 17.43 -11.72 9.02
CA GLY A 166 18.86 -11.51 9.19
C GLY A 166 19.18 -10.27 10.01
N VAL A 167 18.47 -10.03 11.12
CA VAL A 167 18.50 -8.74 11.83
C VAL A 167 19.91 -8.32 12.24
N ASP A 168 20.70 -9.23 12.81
CA ASP A 168 22.08 -8.99 13.24
C ASP A 168 23.14 -9.34 12.17
N LEU A 169 22.72 -9.73 10.96
CA LEU A 169 23.66 -10.02 9.87
C LEU A 169 24.16 -8.70 9.25
N PRO A 170 25.47 -8.59 8.92
CA PRO A 170 25.99 -7.44 8.18
C PRO A 170 25.26 -7.27 6.85
N LEU A 171 24.78 -6.06 6.58
CA LEU A 171 24.15 -5.71 5.31
C LEU A 171 25.15 -5.88 4.17
N SER A 172 24.80 -6.63 3.13
CA SER A 172 25.69 -6.82 1.97
C SER A 172 25.47 -5.76 0.88
N ARG A 173 26.49 -5.51 0.05
CA ARG A 173 26.38 -4.55 -1.08
C ARG A 173 25.21 -4.91 -2.00
N GLU A 174 24.97 -6.18 -2.32
CA GLU A 174 23.80 -6.54 -3.15
C GLU A 174 22.43 -6.28 -2.49
N GLU A 175 22.36 -6.23 -1.16
CA GLU A 175 21.10 -6.07 -0.45
C GLU A 175 20.65 -4.62 -0.31
N ILE A 176 21.58 -3.67 -0.09
CA ILE A 176 21.23 -2.29 0.30
C ILE A 176 20.25 -1.63 -0.66
N GLY A 177 20.46 -1.80 -1.98
CA GLY A 177 19.55 -1.26 -2.99
C GLY A 177 18.14 -1.84 -2.89
N LEU A 178 18.00 -3.15 -2.67
CA LEU A 178 16.67 -3.75 -2.57
C LEU A 178 15.94 -3.30 -1.30
N ILE A 179 16.62 -3.23 -0.16
CA ILE A 179 15.99 -2.74 1.07
C ILE A 179 15.64 -1.26 0.93
N TRP A 180 16.54 -0.43 0.38
CA TRP A 180 16.31 1.00 0.18
C TRP A 180 15.11 1.29 -0.72
N GLY A 181 15.09 0.73 -1.94
CA GLY A 181 14.00 1.01 -2.88
C GLY A 181 12.65 0.49 -2.41
N ARG A 182 12.63 -0.68 -1.75
CA ARG A 182 11.43 -1.17 -1.06
C ARG A 182 11.00 -0.25 0.07
N TYR A 183 11.95 0.25 0.88
CA TYR A 183 11.64 1.23 1.91
C TYR A 183 11.04 2.51 1.34
N GLN A 184 11.61 3.01 0.25
CA GLN A 184 11.17 4.22 -0.44
C GLN A 184 9.93 4.04 -1.32
N GLN A 185 9.38 2.82 -1.43
CA GLN A 185 8.26 2.47 -2.30
C GLN A 185 8.53 2.77 -3.80
N ASP A 186 9.79 2.78 -4.22
CA ASP A 186 10.18 2.85 -5.63
C ASP A 186 9.92 1.48 -6.28
N GLY A 187 8.87 1.37 -7.08
CA GLY A 187 8.48 0.10 -7.70
C GLY A 187 9.45 -0.38 -8.78
N ASN A 188 10.35 0.48 -9.27
CA ASN A 188 11.35 0.09 -10.27
C ASN A 188 12.45 -0.80 -9.66
N VAL A 189 12.65 -0.75 -8.33
CA VAL A 189 13.65 -1.57 -7.60
C VAL A 189 13.54 -3.08 -7.88
N MET A 190 12.37 -3.56 -8.27
CA MET A 190 12.08 -4.97 -8.59
C MET A 190 11.46 -5.16 -9.97
N ASN A 191 11.51 -4.14 -10.84
CA ASN A 191 11.07 -4.23 -12.23
C ASN A 191 11.91 -5.28 -12.98
N PRO A 192 11.35 -6.40 -13.46
CA PRO A 192 12.15 -7.45 -14.09
C PRO A 192 12.68 -7.07 -15.49
N PHE A 193 12.34 -5.87 -15.96
CA PHE A 193 12.72 -5.28 -17.25
C PHE A 193 13.63 -4.06 -17.10
N ASP A 194 13.92 -3.67 -15.85
CA ASP A 194 14.94 -2.67 -15.56
C ASP A 194 16.30 -3.10 -16.12
N ASN A 195 17.16 -2.12 -16.41
CA ASN A 195 18.21 -2.33 -17.40
C ASN A 195 19.38 -3.20 -16.87
N ILE A 196 19.25 -4.53 -16.95
CA ILE A 196 20.33 -5.47 -16.60
C ILE A 196 21.57 -5.34 -17.50
N GLN A 197 21.52 -4.59 -18.62
CA GLN A 197 22.74 -4.20 -19.36
C GLN A 197 23.62 -3.24 -18.52
N ALA A 198 23.04 -2.51 -17.57
CA ALA A 198 23.76 -1.69 -16.60
C ALA A 198 24.69 -2.55 -15.71
N LEU A 199 24.40 -3.85 -15.54
CA LEU A 199 25.29 -4.78 -14.84
C LEU A 199 26.52 -5.19 -15.67
N ILE A 200 26.52 -5.03 -17.00
CA ILE A 200 27.60 -5.49 -17.90
C ILE A 200 29.00 -5.04 -17.48
N PRO A 201 29.24 -3.78 -17.04
CA PRO A 201 30.56 -3.31 -16.62
C PRO A 201 31.11 -4.00 -15.37
N TYR A 202 30.27 -4.58 -14.52
CA TYR A 202 30.73 -5.38 -13.39
C TYR A 202 31.27 -6.73 -13.90
N LYS A 203 32.56 -6.97 -13.64
CA LYS A 203 33.28 -8.21 -13.94
C LYS A 203 32.82 -9.38 -13.07
N ASP A 204 32.04 -9.10 -12.03
CA ASP A 204 31.52 -10.07 -11.07
C ASP A 204 30.00 -10.04 -10.90
N LYS A 205 29.28 -9.54 -11.91
CA LYS A 205 27.80 -9.56 -11.98
C LYS A 205 27.21 -10.98 -11.78
N GLU A 206 27.92 -12.03 -12.19
CA GLU A 206 27.53 -13.42 -11.98
C GLU A 206 27.60 -13.87 -10.50
N LYS A 207 28.23 -13.07 -9.62
CA LYS A 207 28.22 -13.26 -8.15
C LYS A 207 27.00 -12.60 -7.49
N ILE A 208 26.25 -11.74 -8.18
CA ILE A 208 25.04 -11.08 -7.66
C ILE A 208 23.92 -12.14 -7.54
N SER A 209 23.26 -12.24 -6.39
CA SER A 209 22.11 -13.15 -6.24
C SER A 209 20.93 -12.69 -7.11
N GLN A 210 20.24 -13.64 -7.75
CA GLN A 210 19.09 -13.37 -8.64
C GLN A 210 17.98 -12.49 -8.01
N LEU A 211 17.88 -12.48 -6.68
CA LEU A 211 16.96 -11.64 -5.92
C LEU A 211 17.23 -10.13 -6.04
N TYR A 212 18.47 -9.72 -6.34
CA TYR A 212 18.91 -8.33 -6.25
C TYR A 212 19.29 -7.70 -7.59
N ILE A 213 19.29 -8.45 -8.70
CA ILE A 213 19.86 -7.96 -9.98
C ILE A 213 19.16 -6.71 -10.51
N TYR A 214 17.86 -6.55 -10.22
CA TYR A 214 17.07 -5.40 -10.64
C TYR A 214 17.40 -4.17 -9.80
N ALA A 215 17.44 -4.31 -8.47
CA ALA A 215 17.86 -3.24 -7.54
C ALA A 215 19.31 -2.76 -7.81
N VAL A 216 20.23 -3.68 -8.14
CA VAL A 216 21.60 -3.34 -8.53
C VAL A 216 21.66 -2.68 -9.92
N GLY A 217 20.77 -3.07 -10.84
CA GLY A 217 20.65 -2.47 -12.16
C GLY A 217 20.13 -1.03 -12.11
N GLY A 218 18.97 -0.82 -11.49
CA GLY A 218 18.31 0.49 -11.36
C GLY A 218 19.17 1.49 -10.58
N TYR A 219 19.67 1.09 -9.40
CA TYR A 219 20.51 1.98 -8.58
C TYR A 219 21.99 2.01 -8.98
N ARG A 220 22.40 1.51 -10.16
CA ARG A 220 23.82 1.44 -10.56
C ARG A 220 24.60 2.75 -10.33
N GLN A 221 23.98 3.89 -10.59
CA GLN A 221 24.65 5.19 -10.42
C GLN A 221 24.91 5.51 -8.94
N LEU A 222 23.97 5.15 -8.05
CA LEU A 222 24.14 5.27 -6.60
C LEU A 222 25.13 4.23 -6.06
N TYR A 223 25.12 3.00 -6.59
CA TYR A 223 26.17 2.00 -6.34
C TYR A 223 27.57 2.56 -6.65
N LYS A 224 27.74 3.20 -7.80
CA LYS A 224 28.99 3.87 -8.21
C LYS A 224 29.36 5.05 -7.30
N GLU A 225 28.39 5.82 -6.82
CA GLU A 225 28.64 6.99 -5.97
C GLU A 225 28.97 6.62 -4.52
N VAL A 226 28.31 5.59 -3.97
CA VAL A 226 28.53 5.12 -2.60
C VAL A 226 29.81 4.30 -2.50
N PHE A 227 29.99 3.32 -3.39
CA PHE A 227 31.04 2.30 -3.31
C PHE A 227 32.25 2.57 -4.21
N GLY A 228 32.17 3.56 -5.09
CA GLY A 228 33.21 3.91 -6.07
C GLY A 228 32.97 3.31 -7.46
N ASP A 229 33.73 3.82 -8.44
CA ASP A 229 33.69 3.36 -9.84
C ASP A 229 34.50 2.07 -10.06
N GLU A 230 34.22 1.05 -9.24
CA GLU A 230 34.91 -0.23 -9.26
C GLU A 230 34.44 -1.12 -10.43
N GLU A 231 35.36 -1.81 -11.10
CA GLU A 231 35.04 -2.83 -12.12
C GLU A 231 34.45 -4.12 -11.51
N GLU A 232 34.49 -4.28 -10.19
CA GLU A 232 33.80 -5.32 -9.43
C GLU A 232 32.89 -4.66 -8.40
N LEU A 233 31.64 -5.09 -8.30
CA LEU A 233 30.73 -4.63 -7.24
C LEU A 233 31.12 -5.21 -5.87
N ARG A 234 31.67 -6.44 -5.86
CA ARG A 234 31.86 -7.28 -4.67
C ARG A 234 30.54 -7.47 -3.91
N PRO A 235 29.50 -8.07 -4.52
CA PRO A 235 28.12 -8.04 -4.00
C PRO A 235 27.98 -8.60 -2.58
N LYS A 236 28.83 -9.55 -2.16
CA LYS A 236 28.80 -10.15 -0.82
C LYS A 236 29.62 -9.39 0.23
N GLN A 237 30.29 -8.28 -0.13
CA GLN A 237 30.99 -7.44 0.82
C GLN A 237 29.98 -6.75 1.75
N ALA A 238 30.30 -6.69 3.04
CA ALA A 238 29.50 -5.96 4.02
C ALA A 238 29.65 -4.44 3.84
N VAL A 239 28.54 -3.71 4.00
CA VAL A 239 28.47 -2.26 3.90
C VAL A 239 28.93 -1.63 5.24
N THR A 240 29.75 -0.59 5.18
CA THR A 240 30.15 0.17 6.38
C THR A 240 29.07 1.16 6.82
N ARG A 241 29.09 1.59 8.08
CA ARG A 241 28.16 2.60 8.61
C ARG A 241 28.27 3.93 7.86
N ALA A 242 29.45 4.30 7.36
CA ALA A 242 29.61 5.45 6.48
C ALA A 242 29.10 5.24 5.04
N GLU A 243 29.36 4.07 4.43
CA GLU A 243 28.77 3.71 3.12
C GLU A 243 27.22 3.74 3.21
N ALA A 244 26.65 3.25 4.32
CA ALA A 244 25.21 3.25 4.57
C ALA A 244 24.63 4.66 4.80
N ALA A 245 25.32 5.52 5.56
CA ALA A 245 24.92 6.93 5.72
C ALA A 245 24.91 7.66 4.36
N ARG A 246 25.97 7.51 3.56
CA ARG A 246 26.03 8.07 2.20
C ARG A 246 24.91 7.50 1.32
N TRP A 247 24.61 6.21 1.40
CA TRP A 247 23.49 5.62 0.67
C TRP A 247 22.16 6.28 1.04
N MET A 248 21.90 6.50 2.34
CA MET A 248 20.66 7.16 2.77
C MET A 248 20.56 8.60 2.30
N VAL A 249 21.66 9.36 2.33
CA VAL A 249 21.67 10.78 1.95
C VAL A 249 21.61 10.97 0.43
N LYS A 250 22.43 10.24 -0.32
CA LYS A 250 22.49 10.33 -1.80
C LYS A 250 21.37 9.56 -2.50
N GLY A 251 20.74 8.61 -1.81
CA GLY A 251 19.71 7.77 -2.40
C GLY A 251 18.44 8.54 -2.76
N PRO A 252 17.77 8.20 -3.88
CA PRO A 252 16.50 8.81 -4.23
C PRO A 252 15.50 8.51 -3.10
N LYS A 253 14.89 9.56 -2.56
CA LYS A 253 13.76 9.43 -1.64
C LYS A 253 12.52 9.07 -2.48
N GLY A 254 11.60 8.30 -1.92
CA GLY A 254 10.28 8.08 -2.54
C GLY A 254 9.48 9.38 -2.65
N VAL A 255 8.29 9.32 -3.25
CA VAL A 255 7.39 10.47 -3.38
C VAL A 255 6.97 10.98 -1.99
N GLY A 256 7.71 11.97 -1.49
CA GLY A 256 7.76 12.31 -0.07
C GLY A 256 8.79 13.40 0.25
N GLY A 257 8.92 14.39 -0.63
CA GLY A 257 9.79 15.55 -0.46
C GLY A 257 9.24 16.75 -1.25
N GLU A 258 9.15 17.90 -0.58
CA GLU A 258 8.60 19.18 -1.07
C GLU A 258 7.23 19.12 -1.77
N VAL A 259 6.19 19.58 -1.06
CA VAL A 259 5.02 20.16 -1.73
C VAL A 259 5.41 21.54 -2.25
N GLU A 260 6.16 21.57 -3.35
CA GLU A 260 6.10 22.70 -4.28
C GLU A 260 4.62 22.87 -4.65
N GLN A 261 4.08 24.10 -4.57
CA GLN A 261 2.70 24.36 -4.99
C GLN A 261 2.60 24.44 -6.52
N VAL A 262 2.94 23.32 -7.17
CA VAL A 262 2.35 22.93 -8.44
C VAL A 262 0.85 22.86 -8.20
N GLU A 263 0.10 23.85 -8.72
CA GLU A 263 -1.35 23.80 -8.73
C GLU A 263 -1.78 22.44 -9.29
N SER A 264 -2.59 21.69 -8.54
CA SER A 264 -2.92 20.30 -8.88
C SER A 264 -3.36 20.22 -10.35
N PRO A 265 -2.69 19.42 -11.20
CA PRO A 265 -2.86 19.48 -12.66
C PRO A 265 -4.34 19.42 -12.98
N PRO A 266 -4.88 20.46 -13.65
CA PRO A 266 -6.19 21.00 -13.35
C PRO A 266 -7.23 19.90 -13.36
N ARG A 267 -7.74 19.56 -12.15
CA ARG A 267 -8.71 18.48 -11.91
C ARG A 267 -9.65 18.43 -13.09
N ALA A 268 -9.65 17.31 -13.82
CA ALA A 268 -10.36 17.17 -15.08
C ALA A 268 -11.87 17.21 -14.83
N ARG A 269 -12.39 18.43 -14.68
CA ARG A 269 -13.79 18.76 -14.85
C ARG A 269 -14.09 18.51 -16.33
N LEU A 270 -14.39 17.26 -16.65
CA LEU A 270 -15.43 16.97 -17.62
C LEU A 270 -16.56 17.96 -17.31
N ASN A 271 -16.98 18.74 -18.31
CA ASN A 271 -17.98 19.79 -18.14
C ASN A 271 -19.38 19.17 -17.93
N MET A 272 -19.59 18.56 -16.77
CA MET A 272 -20.88 18.11 -16.31
C MET A 272 -21.64 19.35 -15.83
N GLU A 273 -22.54 19.85 -16.66
CA GLU A 273 -23.36 21.02 -16.38
C GLU A 273 -24.30 20.75 -15.21
N SER A 274 -23.91 21.19 -14.01
CA SER A 274 -24.83 21.56 -12.92
C SER A 274 -25.93 20.53 -12.55
N SER A 275 -25.65 19.22 -12.59
CA SER A 275 -26.43 18.23 -11.84
C SER A 275 -25.88 18.12 -10.42
N SER A 276 -26.71 18.43 -9.43
CA SER A 276 -26.34 18.33 -8.01
C SER A 276 -26.48 16.89 -7.50
N GLU A 277 -25.69 15.97 -8.06
CA GLU A 277 -25.67 14.59 -7.61
C GLU A 277 -24.72 14.41 -6.43
N VAL A 278 -25.22 13.72 -5.39
CA VAL A 278 -24.44 13.44 -4.18
C VAL A 278 -23.45 12.34 -4.50
N VAL A 279 -22.15 12.68 -4.60
CA VAL A 279 -21.07 11.70 -4.63
C VAL A 279 -21.10 10.95 -3.30
N GLN A 280 -21.70 9.77 -3.33
CA GLN A 280 -21.92 8.95 -2.14
C GLN A 280 -20.58 8.32 -1.76
N GLN A 281 -19.94 8.79 -0.69
CA GLN A 281 -18.74 8.15 -0.16
C GLN A 281 -19.08 6.72 0.28
N VAL A 282 -18.69 5.73 -0.53
CA VAL A 282 -18.85 4.31 -0.20
C VAL A 282 -17.70 3.91 0.71
N GLU A 283 -17.95 3.94 2.02
CA GLU A 283 -17.04 3.36 3.01
C GLU A 283 -16.93 1.85 2.79
N ILE A 284 -15.75 1.36 2.42
CA ILE A 284 -15.48 -0.06 2.16
C ILE A 284 -15.04 -0.70 3.48
N ILE A 285 -15.99 -1.36 4.14
CA ILE A 285 -15.90 -1.74 5.57
C ILE A 285 -14.93 -2.93 5.79
N ASP A 286 -14.61 -3.71 4.76
CA ASP A 286 -13.84 -4.96 4.86
C ASP A 286 -12.38 -4.86 4.36
N ILE A 287 -11.87 -3.65 4.15
CA ILE A 287 -10.44 -3.41 3.84
C ILE A 287 -9.70 -2.59 4.91
N THR A 288 -10.39 -2.11 5.94
CA THR A 288 -9.81 -1.25 6.98
C THR A 288 -8.67 -1.96 7.73
N GLY A 289 -7.46 -1.44 7.60
CA GLY A 289 -6.25 -2.04 8.20
C GLY A 289 -5.72 -3.28 7.46
N HIS A 290 -6.21 -3.58 6.26
CA HIS A 290 -5.64 -4.61 5.40
C HIS A 290 -4.30 -4.13 4.81
N PRO A 291 -3.23 -4.96 4.71
CA PRO A 291 -1.92 -4.52 4.19
C PRO A 291 -1.93 -4.00 2.74
N VAL A 292 -3.00 -4.29 1.99
CA VAL A 292 -3.20 -3.88 0.58
C VAL A 292 -4.27 -2.77 0.47
N GLN A 293 -4.78 -2.23 1.59
CA GLN A 293 -5.90 -1.27 1.64
C GLN A 293 -5.76 -0.14 0.60
N ASP A 294 -4.64 0.57 0.62
CA ASP A 294 -4.47 1.79 -0.17
C ASP A 294 -4.35 1.49 -1.68
N LYS A 295 -3.82 0.30 -2.02
CA LYS A 295 -3.77 -0.24 -3.39
C LYS A 295 -5.16 -0.63 -3.89
N ILE A 296 -6.01 -1.17 -3.00
CA ILE A 296 -7.43 -1.47 -3.30
C ILE A 296 -8.22 -0.17 -3.53
N VAL A 297 -8.03 0.84 -2.66
CA VAL A 297 -8.66 2.16 -2.83
C VAL A 297 -8.23 2.78 -4.16
N TRP A 298 -6.92 2.80 -4.47
CA TRP A 298 -6.41 3.33 -5.73
C TRP A 298 -6.99 2.63 -6.96
N MET A 299 -7.10 1.30 -6.98
CA MET A 299 -7.70 0.57 -8.11
C MET A 299 -9.21 0.83 -8.28
N ILE A 300 -9.91 1.24 -7.23
CA ILE A 300 -11.34 1.61 -7.30
C ILE A 300 -11.48 3.08 -7.73
N GLU A 301 -10.71 4.00 -7.15
CA GLU A 301 -10.74 5.44 -7.50
C GLU A 301 -10.25 5.73 -8.93
N SER A 302 -9.35 4.90 -9.47
CA SER A 302 -8.91 4.94 -10.88
C SER A 302 -9.92 4.32 -11.85
N GLY A 303 -10.98 3.65 -11.37
CA GLY A 303 -11.98 2.99 -12.19
C GLY A 303 -11.56 1.63 -12.76
N VAL A 304 -10.39 1.08 -12.36
CA VAL A 304 -9.94 -0.25 -12.79
C VAL A 304 -10.81 -1.36 -12.19
N ILE A 305 -11.35 -1.14 -10.99
CA ILE A 305 -12.28 -2.03 -10.30
C ILE A 305 -13.62 -1.32 -10.09
N ASP A 306 -14.59 -1.63 -10.94
CA ASP A 306 -15.99 -1.29 -10.67
C ASP A 306 -16.53 -2.14 -9.51
N MET A 307 -16.99 -1.48 -8.45
CA MET A 307 -17.61 -2.10 -7.28
C MET A 307 -19.10 -2.42 -7.50
N GLN A 308 -19.73 -1.96 -8.59
CA GLN A 308 -21.14 -2.25 -8.95
C GLN A 308 -22.15 -1.93 -7.83
N GLY A 309 -21.82 -0.95 -6.97
CA GLY A 309 -22.62 -0.56 -5.80
C GLY A 309 -22.43 -1.44 -4.54
N GLU A 310 -21.53 -2.43 -4.57
CA GLU A 310 -21.15 -3.20 -3.37
C GLU A 310 -20.39 -2.33 -2.35
N LYS A 311 -20.61 -2.62 -1.07
CA LYS A 311 -19.91 -1.97 0.07
C LYS A 311 -18.81 -2.84 0.70
N ARG A 312 -18.43 -3.92 -0.01
CA ARG A 312 -17.50 -4.94 0.45
C ARG A 312 -16.61 -5.38 -0.70
N PHE A 313 -15.30 -5.21 -0.57
CA PHE A 313 -14.33 -5.62 -1.58
C PHE A 313 -14.05 -7.13 -1.53
N ARG A 314 -14.26 -7.78 -0.39
CA ARG A 314 -13.99 -9.21 -0.12
C ARG A 314 -12.52 -9.60 -0.43
N PRO A 315 -11.52 -9.02 0.26
CA PRO A 315 -10.10 -9.17 -0.10
C PRO A 315 -9.64 -10.64 -0.24
N ASP A 316 -10.06 -11.54 0.66
CA ASP A 316 -9.72 -12.97 0.64
C ASP A 316 -10.45 -13.81 -0.41
N HIS A 317 -11.46 -13.25 -1.09
CA HIS A 317 -12.21 -14.00 -2.10
C HIS A 317 -11.32 -14.31 -3.28
N ARG A 318 -11.48 -15.50 -3.88
CA ARG A 318 -10.69 -15.89 -5.05
C ARG A 318 -11.21 -15.24 -6.32
N ILE A 319 -10.29 -14.91 -7.22
CA ILE A 319 -10.58 -14.34 -8.54
C ILE A 319 -10.64 -15.42 -9.62
N THR A 320 -11.47 -15.16 -10.62
CA THR A 320 -11.48 -15.90 -11.89
C THR A 320 -10.41 -15.36 -12.84
N ARG A 321 -10.12 -16.10 -13.92
CA ARG A 321 -9.30 -15.60 -15.02
C ARG A 321 -9.92 -14.36 -15.67
N ARG A 322 -11.26 -14.32 -15.77
CA ARG A 322 -12.09 -13.22 -16.26
C ARG A 322 -11.88 -11.95 -15.45
N ASP A 323 -11.97 -12.02 -14.12
CA ASP A 323 -11.71 -10.86 -13.22
C ASP A 323 -10.36 -10.23 -13.54
N PHE A 324 -9.29 -11.04 -13.62
CA PHE A 324 -7.94 -10.56 -13.86
C PHE A 324 -7.77 -9.98 -15.26
N ILE A 325 -8.33 -10.61 -16.30
CA ILE A 325 -8.27 -10.10 -17.68
C ILE A 325 -8.97 -8.74 -17.80
N HIS A 326 -10.12 -8.55 -17.14
CA HIS A 326 -10.78 -7.25 -17.07
C HIS A 326 -9.94 -6.21 -16.32
N TRP A 327 -9.35 -6.55 -15.18
CA TRP A 327 -8.49 -5.60 -14.44
C TRP A 327 -7.20 -5.26 -15.19
N MET A 328 -6.55 -6.22 -15.84
CA MET A 328 -5.43 -5.98 -16.75
C MET A 328 -5.83 -5.00 -17.85
N TYR A 329 -6.98 -5.23 -18.50
CA TYR A 329 -7.50 -4.34 -19.54
C TYR A 329 -7.72 -2.92 -19.00
N GLN A 330 -8.54 -2.73 -17.96
CA GLN A 330 -8.86 -1.36 -17.48
C GLN A 330 -7.63 -0.59 -16.97
N ASN A 331 -6.56 -1.26 -16.53
CA ASN A 331 -5.35 -0.63 -16.01
C ASN A 331 -4.42 -0.04 -17.10
N ASP A 332 -4.26 -0.69 -18.27
CA ASP A 332 -3.37 -0.24 -19.35
C ASP A 332 -3.95 -0.43 -20.79
N ALA A 333 -5.28 -0.35 -20.97
CA ALA A 333 -5.91 -0.38 -22.31
C ALA A 333 -5.67 0.88 -23.18
N LYS A 334 -4.55 1.60 -22.98
CA LYS A 334 -4.15 2.77 -23.80
C LYS A 334 -3.79 2.34 -25.22
N GLY A 335 -4.83 2.18 -26.06
CA GLY A 335 -4.74 1.73 -27.44
C GLY A 335 -5.11 0.26 -27.67
N ILE A 336 -5.85 -0.38 -26.75
CA ILE A 336 -6.52 -1.67 -26.98
C ILE A 336 -8.01 -1.37 -27.18
N GLU A 337 -8.48 -1.38 -28.43
CA GLU A 337 -9.91 -1.23 -28.74
C GLU A 337 -10.61 -2.60 -28.67
N PRO A 338 -11.85 -2.69 -28.15
CA PRO A 338 -12.64 -3.91 -28.22
C PRO A 338 -12.92 -4.34 -29.68
N MET A 339 -12.89 -5.64 -29.95
CA MET A 339 -13.08 -6.20 -31.29
C MET A 339 -14.15 -7.29 -31.30
N SER A 340 -14.85 -7.46 -32.43
CA SER A 340 -15.87 -8.50 -32.58
C SER A 340 -15.74 -9.16 -33.95
N PRO A 341 -14.74 -10.04 -34.15
CA PRO A 341 -14.63 -10.85 -35.35
C PRO A 341 -15.84 -11.79 -35.50
N SER A 342 -16.07 -12.28 -36.71
CA SER A 342 -17.18 -13.21 -37.00
C SER A 342 -16.89 -14.67 -36.63
N GLN A 343 -15.68 -14.97 -36.18
CA GLN A 343 -15.22 -16.25 -35.64
C GLN A 343 -14.41 -15.94 -34.37
N PRO A 344 -14.78 -16.48 -33.20
CA PRO A 344 -13.97 -16.35 -31.98
C PRO A 344 -12.58 -16.98 -32.14
N THR A 345 -11.59 -16.38 -31.48
CA THR A 345 -10.24 -16.94 -31.34
C THR A 345 -10.23 -18.14 -30.40
N PHE A 346 -11.01 -18.11 -29.33
CA PHE A 346 -11.09 -19.16 -28.32
C PHE A 346 -12.42 -19.90 -28.38
N SER A 347 -12.38 -21.22 -28.29
CA SER A 347 -13.55 -22.09 -28.50
C SER A 347 -14.58 -22.06 -27.37
N ASP A 348 -14.19 -21.53 -26.20
CA ASP A 348 -15.02 -21.38 -25.00
C ASP A 348 -15.51 -19.94 -24.76
N VAL A 349 -15.07 -18.97 -25.57
CA VAL A 349 -15.49 -17.56 -25.48
C VAL A 349 -16.50 -17.25 -26.58
N ALA A 350 -17.79 -17.37 -26.26
CA ALA A 350 -18.87 -17.12 -27.21
C ALA A 350 -18.95 -15.63 -27.62
N SER A 351 -19.46 -15.35 -28.83
CA SER A 351 -19.49 -13.97 -29.35
C SER A 351 -20.55 -13.06 -28.70
N ASP A 352 -21.33 -13.59 -27.77
CA ASP A 352 -22.26 -12.90 -26.87
C ASP A 352 -21.78 -12.86 -25.40
N ASP A 353 -20.58 -13.37 -25.09
CA ASP A 353 -19.94 -13.16 -23.78
C ASP A 353 -19.61 -11.66 -23.58
N PRO A 354 -19.93 -11.05 -22.43
CA PRO A 354 -19.64 -9.62 -22.16
C PRO A 354 -18.16 -9.22 -22.29
N SER A 355 -17.25 -10.18 -22.25
CA SER A 355 -15.79 -10.02 -22.36
C SER A 355 -15.28 -10.22 -23.78
N TYR A 356 -16.09 -10.75 -24.71
CA TYR A 356 -15.67 -11.08 -26.08
C TYR A 356 -14.95 -9.91 -26.76
N GLY A 357 -15.52 -8.71 -26.65
CA GLY A 357 -14.92 -7.46 -27.11
C GLY A 357 -13.49 -7.24 -26.63
N ILE A 358 -13.28 -7.35 -25.32
CA ILE A 358 -12.00 -7.13 -24.65
C ILE A 358 -11.00 -8.23 -25.02
N VAL A 359 -11.43 -9.49 -24.97
CA VAL A 359 -10.61 -10.68 -25.25
C VAL A 359 -10.02 -10.61 -26.68
N GLU A 360 -10.88 -10.41 -27.69
CA GLU A 360 -10.44 -10.33 -29.09
C GLU A 360 -9.58 -9.08 -29.36
N GLY A 361 -9.85 -7.96 -28.68
CA GLY A 361 -9.00 -6.76 -28.72
C GLY A 361 -7.60 -7.00 -28.16
N MET A 362 -7.48 -7.73 -27.04
CA MET A 362 -6.20 -8.09 -26.44
C MET A 362 -5.44 -9.12 -27.29
N VAL A 363 -6.13 -10.11 -27.86
CA VAL A 363 -5.57 -11.07 -28.84
C VAL A 363 -5.00 -10.35 -30.06
N ALA A 364 -5.75 -9.42 -30.65
CA ALA A 364 -5.30 -8.65 -31.82
C ALA A 364 -4.07 -7.78 -31.53
N LYS A 365 -3.83 -7.45 -30.25
CA LYS A 365 -2.62 -6.75 -29.76
C LYS A 365 -1.54 -7.71 -29.25
N GLN A 366 -1.74 -9.02 -29.32
CA GLN A 366 -0.84 -10.05 -28.78
C GLN A 366 -0.53 -9.84 -27.28
N ARG A 367 -1.56 -9.44 -26.52
CA ARG A 367 -1.54 -9.21 -25.06
C ARG A 367 -2.34 -10.27 -24.26
N LEU A 368 -2.76 -11.35 -24.91
CA LEU A 368 -3.51 -12.44 -24.31
C LEU A 368 -3.35 -13.70 -25.16
N MET A 369 -3.03 -14.84 -24.54
CA MET A 369 -3.00 -16.15 -25.18
C MET A 369 -3.88 -17.15 -24.39
N GLY A 370 -4.36 -18.15 -25.12
CA GLY A 370 -5.05 -19.31 -24.55
C GLY A 370 -4.10 -20.49 -24.36
N ASP A 371 -4.62 -21.61 -23.90
CA ASP A 371 -3.88 -22.88 -23.87
C ASP A 371 -3.75 -23.54 -25.27
N PRO A 372 -2.87 -24.54 -25.44
CA PRO A 372 -2.67 -25.22 -26.73
C PRO A 372 -3.94 -25.85 -27.33
N GLU A 373 -4.94 -26.13 -26.48
CA GLU A 373 -6.27 -26.63 -26.84
C GLU A 373 -7.17 -25.55 -27.49
N GLY A 374 -6.77 -24.28 -27.44
CA GLY A 374 -7.56 -23.17 -27.99
C GLY A 374 -8.71 -22.73 -27.09
N THR A 375 -8.52 -22.82 -25.77
CA THR A 375 -9.46 -22.29 -24.77
C THR A 375 -8.81 -21.18 -23.94
N LEU A 376 -9.64 -20.36 -23.31
CA LEU A 376 -9.20 -19.32 -22.39
C LEU A 376 -9.51 -19.65 -20.93
N ARG A 377 -10.58 -20.43 -20.65
CA ARG A 377 -11.07 -20.79 -19.31
C ARG A 377 -11.34 -19.56 -18.44
N LEU A 378 -12.21 -18.68 -18.94
CA LEU A 378 -12.53 -17.39 -18.32
C LEU A 378 -13.02 -17.52 -16.86
N ASP A 379 -13.94 -18.44 -16.58
CA ASP A 379 -14.57 -18.56 -15.25
C ASP A 379 -13.83 -19.51 -14.28
N ASP A 380 -12.71 -20.11 -14.71
CA ASP A 380 -11.83 -20.87 -13.81
C ASP A 380 -11.16 -19.93 -12.79
N LEU A 381 -10.93 -20.44 -11.57
CA LEU A 381 -10.17 -19.74 -10.54
C LEU A 381 -8.71 -19.60 -10.95
N LEU A 382 -8.19 -18.37 -10.98
CA LEU A 382 -6.83 -18.10 -11.46
C LEU A 382 -5.79 -18.57 -10.44
N THR A 383 -4.89 -19.49 -10.84
CA THR A 383 -3.76 -19.92 -10.01
C THR A 383 -2.60 -18.93 -10.02
N ARG A 384 -1.73 -18.99 -8.99
CA ARG A 384 -0.55 -18.12 -8.87
C ARG A 384 0.41 -18.26 -10.07
N GLU A 385 0.55 -19.44 -10.67
CA GLU A 385 1.42 -19.63 -11.85
C GLU A 385 0.77 -19.15 -13.17
N GLU A 386 -0.54 -19.35 -13.33
CA GLU A 386 -1.29 -18.83 -14.49
C GLU A 386 -1.35 -17.29 -14.50
N LEU A 387 -1.49 -16.66 -13.33
CA LEU A 387 -1.49 -15.19 -13.20
C LEU A 387 -0.19 -14.60 -13.75
N VAL A 388 0.94 -15.20 -13.38
CA VAL A 388 2.27 -14.73 -13.78
C VAL A 388 2.48 -14.86 -15.29
N LEU A 389 1.95 -15.91 -15.90
CA LEU A 389 1.98 -16.09 -17.36
C LEU A 389 1.11 -15.06 -18.08
N LEU A 390 -0.17 -14.93 -17.68
CA LEU A 390 -1.09 -13.92 -18.22
C LEU A 390 -0.50 -12.51 -18.15
N TRP A 391 0.10 -12.18 -17.00
CA TRP A 391 0.75 -10.90 -16.81
C TRP A 391 1.93 -10.71 -17.77
N GLY A 392 2.81 -11.72 -17.87
CA GLY A 392 3.96 -11.70 -18.78
C GLY A 392 3.60 -11.53 -20.26
N GLU A 393 2.48 -12.13 -20.70
CA GLU A 393 1.89 -11.93 -22.02
C GLU A 393 1.33 -10.51 -22.18
N TYR A 394 0.58 -10.03 -21.19
CA TYR A 394 -0.12 -8.74 -21.23
C TYR A 394 0.82 -7.54 -21.42
N VAL A 395 1.93 -7.48 -20.68
CA VAL A 395 2.96 -6.43 -20.84
C VAL A 395 3.89 -6.67 -22.06
N GLN A 396 3.49 -7.52 -23.01
CA GLN A 396 4.12 -7.74 -24.32
C GLN A 396 5.60 -8.15 -24.28
N HIS A 397 6.03 -8.90 -23.27
CA HIS A 397 7.38 -9.43 -23.24
C HIS A 397 7.51 -10.66 -24.16
N ARG A 398 7.52 -10.40 -25.49
CA ARG A 398 7.89 -11.31 -26.60
C ARG A 398 9.24 -12.05 -26.45
N SER A 399 9.93 -11.79 -25.34
CA SER A 399 11.24 -12.29 -24.95
C SER A 399 11.16 -13.32 -23.80
N ILE A 400 9.96 -13.63 -23.29
CA ILE A 400 9.73 -14.61 -22.20
C ILE A 400 10.08 -16.05 -22.65
N THR A 401 9.97 -16.38 -23.92
CA THR A 401 10.46 -17.68 -24.44
C THR A 401 11.91 -17.63 -24.94
N GLU A 402 12.43 -16.44 -25.28
CA GLU A 402 13.72 -16.31 -25.98
C GLU A 402 14.94 -16.02 -25.07
N LYS A 403 14.79 -15.32 -23.93
CA LYS A 403 15.93 -14.99 -23.03
C LYS A 403 16.21 -16.07 -21.97
N ALA A 404 16.23 -17.33 -22.39
CA ALA A 404 16.29 -18.52 -21.53
C ALA A 404 17.56 -18.70 -20.65
N GLY A 405 18.52 -17.76 -20.66
CA GLY A 405 19.83 -17.94 -20.01
C GLY A 405 19.85 -17.79 -18.49
N HIS A 406 19.11 -16.84 -17.92
CA HIS A 406 19.21 -16.50 -16.48
C HIS A 406 17.99 -16.94 -15.67
N THR A 407 16.81 -16.98 -16.29
CA THR A 407 15.51 -17.05 -15.61
C THR A 407 15.27 -18.35 -14.83
N LEU A 408 15.68 -19.51 -15.34
CA LEU A 408 15.53 -20.80 -14.62
C LEU A 408 16.33 -20.84 -13.31
N ASN A 409 17.37 -20.02 -13.13
CA ASN A 409 18.15 -19.99 -11.89
C ASN A 409 17.38 -19.41 -10.69
N ALA A 410 16.22 -18.78 -10.88
CA ALA A 410 15.40 -18.28 -9.79
C ALA A 410 14.65 -19.39 -9.04
N LEU A 411 14.09 -20.37 -9.77
CA LEU A 411 13.23 -21.42 -9.19
C LEU A 411 13.93 -22.30 -8.14
N LYS A 412 15.26 -22.43 -8.18
CA LYS A 412 16.03 -23.20 -7.18
C LYS A 412 16.00 -22.59 -5.77
N TYR A 413 15.56 -21.34 -5.64
CA TYR A 413 15.36 -20.66 -4.35
C TYR A 413 13.93 -20.85 -3.82
N ALA A 414 13.03 -21.45 -4.62
CA ALA A 414 11.73 -21.90 -4.16
C ALA A 414 11.82 -23.37 -3.67
N LYS A 415 11.35 -23.64 -2.45
CA LYS A 415 11.25 -25.01 -1.88
C LYS A 415 10.22 -25.88 -2.61
N ASP A 416 9.37 -25.29 -3.44
CA ASP A 416 8.39 -25.95 -4.30
C ASP A 416 8.47 -25.50 -5.78
N GLY A 417 9.63 -24.97 -6.20
CA GLY A 417 9.90 -24.58 -7.60
C GLY A 417 9.95 -25.75 -8.59
N ASP A 418 9.93 -26.98 -8.07
CA ASP A 418 9.75 -28.23 -8.80
C ASP A 418 8.29 -28.54 -9.14
N LYS A 419 7.32 -27.93 -8.45
CA LYS A 419 5.88 -28.09 -8.71
C LYS A 419 5.35 -27.18 -9.82
N VAL A 420 6.13 -26.20 -10.26
CA VAL A 420 5.71 -25.23 -11.29
C VAL A 420 5.54 -25.96 -12.62
N GLY A 421 4.35 -25.89 -13.21
CA GLY A 421 4.05 -26.58 -14.48
C GLY A 421 4.93 -26.06 -15.63
N ASP A 422 5.44 -26.94 -16.50
CA ASP A 422 6.53 -26.61 -17.43
C ASP A 422 6.26 -25.37 -18.32
N ALA A 423 5.01 -25.13 -18.73
CA ALA A 423 4.61 -23.93 -19.47
C ALA A 423 4.85 -22.62 -18.69
N TYR A 424 4.70 -22.63 -17.37
CA TYR A 424 4.79 -21.47 -16.49
C TYR A 424 6.22 -21.20 -15.99
N ARG A 425 7.13 -22.19 -16.07
CA ARG A 425 8.43 -22.16 -15.38
C ARG A 425 9.32 -20.97 -15.72
N TYR A 426 9.28 -20.47 -16.96
CA TYR A 426 9.98 -19.22 -17.26
C TYR A 426 9.30 -18.03 -16.59
N ALA A 427 7.99 -17.85 -16.79
CA ALA A 427 7.27 -16.67 -16.28
C ALA A 427 7.39 -16.57 -14.75
N VAL A 428 7.12 -17.69 -14.05
CA VAL A 428 7.31 -17.85 -12.61
C VAL A 428 8.77 -17.61 -12.19
N GLY A 429 9.75 -18.04 -12.99
CA GLY A 429 11.17 -17.74 -12.74
C GLY A 429 11.52 -16.25 -12.89
N ALA A 430 10.94 -15.55 -13.88
CA ALA A 430 11.21 -14.14 -14.15
C ALA A 430 10.63 -13.25 -13.06
N TYR A 431 9.38 -13.51 -12.68
CA TYR A 431 8.69 -12.76 -11.65
C TYR A 431 8.84 -13.36 -10.24
N PHE A 432 9.70 -14.38 -10.02
CA PHE A 432 9.92 -14.98 -8.70
C PHE A 432 10.16 -13.96 -7.56
N PRO A 433 10.95 -12.87 -7.77
CA PRO A 433 11.09 -11.82 -6.75
C PRO A 433 9.78 -11.08 -6.44
N MET A 434 8.92 -10.88 -7.45
CA MET A 434 7.60 -10.26 -7.29
C MET A 434 6.60 -11.22 -6.65
N MET A 435 6.61 -12.50 -7.03
CA MET A 435 5.79 -13.54 -6.39
C MET A 435 6.06 -13.63 -4.88
N ARG A 436 7.33 -13.60 -4.45
CA ARG A 436 7.68 -13.53 -3.02
C ARG A 436 7.21 -12.26 -2.30
N THR A 437 6.82 -11.22 -3.04
CA THR A 437 6.25 -9.98 -2.50
C THR A 437 4.74 -10.13 -2.33
N VAL A 438 4.05 -10.48 -3.42
CA VAL A 438 2.57 -10.52 -3.48
C VAL A 438 2.01 -11.73 -2.73
N PHE A 439 2.62 -12.90 -2.90
CA PHE A 439 2.06 -14.19 -2.48
C PHE A 439 2.55 -14.65 -1.09
N GLY A 440 3.14 -13.72 -0.33
CA GLY A 440 3.74 -13.90 0.99
C GLY A 440 5.24 -14.15 0.93
N ASN A 441 5.98 -13.55 1.86
CA ASN A 441 7.44 -13.70 1.98
C ASN A 441 7.81 -15.11 2.50
N THR A 442 7.77 -16.11 1.63
CA THR A 442 8.12 -17.49 1.96
C THR A 442 8.93 -18.14 0.84
N PRO A 443 9.69 -19.21 1.13
CA PRO A 443 10.34 -20.03 0.10
C PRO A 443 9.35 -20.87 -0.72
N ILE A 444 8.09 -20.94 -0.31
CA ILE A 444 7.04 -21.75 -0.92
C ILE A 444 6.12 -20.80 -1.68
N ILE A 445 6.15 -20.86 -3.02
CA ILE A 445 5.31 -20.02 -3.88
C ILE A 445 3.89 -20.56 -4.02
N ASN A 446 3.68 -21.87 -3.79
CA ASN A 446 2.42 -22.59 -3.95
C ASN A 446 1.77 -22.34 -5.33
N PRO A 447 2.40 -22.76 -6.44
CA PRO A 447 2.07 -22.26 -7.78
C PRO A 447 0.61 -22.53 -8.20
N GLN A 448 0.04 -23.67 -7.80
CA GLN A 448 -1.36 -24.04 -8.09
C GLN A 448 -2.40 -23.46 -7.11
N VAL A 449 -2.03 -22.63 -6.13
CA VAL A 449 -3.02 -22.03 -5.22
C VAL A 449 -3.80 -20.92 -5.95
N PRO A 450 -5.14 -20.90 -5.89
CA PRO A 450 -5.94 -19.79 -6.41
C PRO A 450 -5.63 -18.45 -5.75
N VAL A 451 -5.57 -17.39 -6.55
CA VAL A 451 -5.22 -16.03 -6.16
C VAL A 451 -6.42 -15.27 -5.57
N THR A 452 -6.20 -14.52 -4.50
CA THR A 452 -7.19 -13.63 -3.87
C THR A 452 -7.35 -12.31 -4.62
N ARG A 453 -8.50 -11.64 -4.44
CA ARG A 453 -8.74 -10.27 -4.93
C ARG A 453 -7.66 -9.30 -4.44
N ALA A 454 -7.21 -9.42 -3.19
CA ALA A 454 -6.15 -8.59 -2.65
C ALA A 454 -4.75 -8.89 -3.25
N GLU A 455 -4.37 -10.16 -3.40
CA GLU A 455 -3.11 -10.53 -4.07
C GLU A 455 -3.11 -10.04 -5.54
N ALA A 456 -4.23 -10.16 -6.24
CA ALA A 456 -4.36 -9.69 -7.62
C ALA A 456 -4.28 -8.15 -7.73
N VAL A 457 -4.90 -7.41 -6.81
CA VAL A 457 -4.73 -5.95 -6.70
C VAL A 457 -3.26 -5.60 -6.46
N GLN A 458 -2.63 -6.24 -5.48
CA GLN A 458 -1.24 -5.95 -5.16
C GLN A 458 -0.33 -6.24 -6.36
N TRP A 459 -0.56 -7.34 -7.08
CA TRP A 459 0.20 -7.65 -8.28
C TRP A 459 0.14 -6.53 -9.32
N ILE A 460 -1.07 -6.09 -9.70
CA ILE A 460 -1.26 -5.10 -10.77
C ILE A 460 -0.62 -3.76 -10.38
N VAL A 461 -0.79 -3.30 -9.14
CA VAL A 461 -0.18 -2.05 -8.67
C VAL A 461 1.35 -2.18 -8.61
N ASP A 462 1.88 -3.21 -7.95
CA ASP A 462 3.33 -3.44 -7.77
C ASP A 462 4.08 -3.74 -9.09
N THR A 463 3.38 -3.87 -10.22
CA THR A 463 3.95 -4.11 -11.56
C THR A 463 3.58 -3.08 -12.62
N THR A 464 2.78 -2.04 -12.32
CA THR A 464 2.42 -0.99 -13.30
C THR A 464 2.54 0.45 -12.83
N HIS A 465 2.50 0.70 -11.52
CA HIS A 465 2.60 2.05 -10.96
C HIS A 465 3.78 2.11 -9.98
N PRO A 466 5.02 2.13 -10.52
CA PRO A 466 6.25 2.15 -9.74
C PRO A 466 6.72 3.54 -9.29
#